data_AF-A0A8T5RKQ6-F1
#
_entry.id   AF-A0A8T5RKQ6-F1
#
_cell.length_a   1.000
_cell.length_b   1.000
_cell.length_c   1.000
_cell.angle_alpha   90.00
_cell.angle_beta   90.00
_cell.angle_gamma   90.00
#
_symmetry.space_group_name_H-M   'P 1'
#
loop_
_entity.id
_entity.type
_entity.pdbx_description
1 polymer ?
#
loop_
_entity_poly.entity_id
_entity_poly.type
_entity_poly.pdbx_seq_one_letter_code
_entity_poly.pdbx_strand_id
1 'polypeptide(L)'
;MSSVFSWIKKELGYIKDSFEEIVKGFIIFALASSGLVIAILLRYFGYNGTVITFFGLVVEFVSLFLCYLLLKGYLRSKEDQEKSEEKEKTT
;
A
#
# COMPACT_ATOMS: atom_id res chain seq x y z
N MET A 1 36.22 -4.89 -0.82
CA MET A 1 35.32 -4.24 0.16
C MET A 1 34.65 -2.96 -0.36
N SER A 2 35.27 -2.19 -1.26
CA SER A 2 34.66 -0.99 -1.89
C SER A 2 33.51 -1.29 -2.84
N SER A 3 33.56 -2.42 -3.56
CA SER A 3 32.54 -2.80 -4.55
C SER A 3 31.16 -3.06 -3.91
N VAL A 4 31.12 -3.78 -2.78
CA VAL A 4 29.88 -4.08 -2.04
C VAL A 4 29.22 -2.80 -1.51
N PHE A 5 30.02 -1.84 -1.03
CA PHE A 5 29.51 -0.56 -0.53
C PHE A 5 28.95 0.33 -1.65
N SER A 6 29.56 0.30 -2.85
CA SER A 6 29.02 1.00 -4.02
C SER A 6 27.70 0.39 -4.51
N TRP A 7 27.56 -0.94 -4.40
CA TRP A 7 26.35 -1.67 -4.77
C TRP A 7 25.20 -1.34 -3.80
N ILE A 8 25.46 -1.40 -2.50
CA ILE A 8 24.50 -1.02 -1.44
C ILE A 8 24.09 0.45 -1.57
N LYS A 9 25.03 1.36 -1.86
CA LYS A 9 24.70 2.78 -2.04
C LYS A 9 23.83 3.02 -3.28
N LYS A 10 24.04 2.22 -4.33
CA LYS A 10 23.23 2.26 -5.56
C LYS A 10 21.83 1.72 -5.28
N GLU A 11 21.70 0.58 -4.60
CA GLU A 11 20.41 0.03 -4.18
C GLU A 11 19.66 0.97 -3.22
N LEU A 12 20.34 1.60 -2.26
CA LEU A 12 19.74 2.60 -1.38
C LEU A 12 19.22 3.81 -2.16
N GLY A 13 19.89 4.20 -3.25
CA GLY A 13 19.42 5.22 -4.17
C GLY A 13 18.12 4.80 -4.87
N TYR A 14 18.06 3.57 -5.39
CA TYR A 14 16.85 3.01 -6.00
C TYR A 14 15.68 2.86 -5.03
N ILE A 15 15.95 2.37 -3.81
CA ILE A 15 14.94 2.23 -2.76
C ILE A 15 14.37 3.59 -2.36
N LYS A 16 15.20 4.63 -2.35
CA LYS A 16 14.77 6.00 -2.05
C LYS A 16 13.87 6.56 -3.17
N ASP A 17 14.17 6.24 -4.43
CA ASP A 17 13.38 6.67 -5.58
C ASP A 17 12.00 5.97 -5.62
N SER A 18 11.98 4.65 -5.37
CA SER A 18 10.74 3.86 -5.29
C SER A 18 10.06 3.89 -3.91
N PHE A 19 10.51 4.75 -2.99
CA PHE A 19 9.98 4.78 -1.62
C PHE A 19 8.48 5.08 -1.59
N GLU A 20 7.99 5.93 -2.50
CA GLU A 20 6.58 6.26 -2.58
C GLU A 20 5.70 5.06 -2.97
N GLU A 21 6.18 4.23 -3.90
CA GLU A 21 5.50 2.98 -4.30
C GLU A 21 5.56 1.93 -3.19
N ILE A 22 6.69 1.82 -2.50
CA ILE A 22 6.86 0.93 -1.35
C ILE A 22 5.88 1.30 -0.24
N VAL A 23 5.72 2.58 0.06
CA VAL A 23 4.76 3.07 1.06
C VAL A 23 3.32 2.76 0.63
N LYS A 24 2.96 3.00 -0.64
CA LYS A 24 1.63 2.65 -1.17
C LYS A 24 1.35 1.15 -1.04
N GLY A 25 2.32 0.30 -1.41
CA GLY A 25 2.23 -1.15 -1.25
C GLY A 25 2.08 -1.58 0.21
N PHE A 26 2.83 -0.96 1.12
CA PHE A 26 2.72 -1.22 2.54
C PHE A 26 1.34 -0.86 3.10
N ILE A 27 0.76 0.27 2.67
CA ILE A 27 -0.60 0.67 3.07
C ILE A 27 -1.64 -0.36 2.60
N ILE A 28 -1.54 -0.84 1.36
CA ILE A 28 -2.44 -1.87 0.83
C ILE A 28 -2.31 -3.18 1.64
N PHE A 29 -1.07 -3.58 1.96
CA PHE A 29 -0.82 -4.76 2.79
C PHE A 29 -1.40 -4.63 4.20
N ALA A 30 -1.24 -3.47 4.83
CA ALA A 30 -1.83 -3.17 6.13
C ALA A 30 -3.36 -3.20 6.09
N LEU A 31 -3.98 -2.65 5.04
CA LEU A 31 -5.43 -2.72 4.83
C LEU A 31 -5.91 -4.17 4.62
N ALA A 32 -5.21 -4.96 3.82
CA ALA A 32 -5.56 -6.36 3.55
C ALA A 32 -5.48 -7.24 4.81
N SER A 33 -4.51 -6.96 5.71
CA SER A 33 -4.34 -7.71 6.96
C SER A 33 -5.17 -7.16 8.14
N SER A 34 -5.74 -5.95 8.02
CA SER A 34 -6.46 -5.28 9.10
C SER A 34 -7.63 -6.07 9.69
N GLY A 35 -8.40 -6.78 8.84
CA GLY A 35 -9.51 -7.64 9.25
C GLY A 35 -9.08 -8.80 10.16
N LEU A 36 -7.88 -9.34 9.92
CA LEU A 36 -7.30 -10.40 10.74
C LEU A 36 -6.82 -9.86 12.09
N VAL A 37 -6.19 -8.68 12.09
CA VAL A 37 -5.73 -8.02 13.31
C VAL A 37 -6.89 -7.67 14.23
N ILE A 38 -7.98 -7.09 13.70
CA ILE A 38 -9.16 -6.75 14.51
C ILE A 38 -9.85 -8.01 15.06
N ALA A 39 -9.86 -9.11 14.29
CA ALA A 39 -10.44 -10.37 14.75
C ALA A 39 -9.64 -10.97 15.93
N ILE A 40 -8.31 -10.95 15.85
CA ILE A 40 -7.44 -11.40 16.96
C ILE A 40 -7.65 -10.50 18.19
N LEU A 41 -7.70 -9.17 17.99
CA LEU A 41 -7.87 -8.23 19.09
C LEU A 41 -9.22 -8.41 19.81
N LEU A 42 -10.31 -8.51 19.06
CA LEU A 42 -11.65 -8.74 19.62
C LEU A 42 -11.76 -10.11 20.30
N ARG A 43 -11.08 -11.13 19.75
CA ARG A 43 -11.01 -12.45 20.38
C ARG A 43 -10.26 -12.38 21.71
N TYR A 44 -9.16 -11.63 21.77
CA TYR A 44 -8.39 -11.42 23.01
C TYR A 44 -9.22 -10.73 24.09
N PHE A 45 -10.09 -9.78 23.72
CA PHE A 45 -11.04 -9.14 24.65
C PHE A 45 -12.24 -10.03 25.05
N GLY A 46 -12.33 -11.27 24.54
CA GLY A 46 -13.38 -12.21 24.91
C GLY A 46 -14.72 -12.00 24.21
N TYR A 47 -14.77 -11.24 23.11
CA TYR A 47 -16.00 -11.08 22.34
C TYR A 47 -16.41 -12.37 21.62
N ASN A 48 -17.72 -12.55 21.44
CA ASN A 48 -18.30 -13.68 20.72
C ASN A 48 -18.04 -13.62 19.21
N GLY A 49 -18.07 -14.79 18.56
CA GLY A 49 -17.81 -14.92 17.12
C GLY A 49 -18.67 -13.99 16.25
N THR A 50 -19.95 -13.81 16.59
CA THR A 50 -20.86 -12.90 15.87
C THR A 50 -20.37 -11.44 15.87
N VAL A 51 -19.89 -10.95 17.01
CA VAL A 51 -19.37 -9.58 17.14
C VAL A 51 -18.11 -9.45 16.31
N ILE A 52 -17.20 -10.43 16.40
CA ILE A 52 -15.96 -10.48 15.63
C ILE A 52 -16.26 -10.45 14.13
N THR A 53 -17.20 -11.28 13.65
CA THR A 53 -17.57 -11.33 12.23
C THR A 53 -18.21 -10.02 11.76
N PHE A 54 -19.09 -9.41 12.58
CA PHE A 54 -19.73 -8.15 12.23
C PHE A 54 -18.70 -7.02 12.08
N PHE A 55 -17.84 -6.84 13.08
CA PHE A 55 -16.78 -5.83 13.01
C PHE A 55 -15.76 -6.15 11.90
N GLY A 56 -15.45 -7.43 11.68
CA GLY A 56 -14.59 -7.86 10.57
C GLY A 56 -15.15 -7.47 9.20
N LEU A 57 -16.44 -7.68 8.96
CA LEU A 57 -17.12 -7.26 7.72
C LEU A 57 -17.09 -5.74 7.54
N VAL A 58 -17.34 -4.96 8.61
CA VAL A 58 -17.27 -3.51 8.55
C VAL A 58 -15.85 -3.04 8.20
N VAL A 59 -14.83 -3.62 8.85
CA VAL A 59 -13.43 -3.30 8.57
C VAL A 59 -13.02 -3.69 7.16
N GLU A 60 -13.41 -4.87 6.66
CA GLU A 60 -13.16 -5.25 5.27
C GLU A 60 -13.82 -4.29 4.28
N PHE A 61 -15.07 -3.90 4.53
CA PHE A 61 -15.78 -2.97 3.64
C PHE A 61 -15.05 -1.62 3.54
N VAL A 62 -14.58 -1.09 4.68
CA VAL A 62 -13.79 0.15 4.71
C VAL A 62 -12.44 -0.05 4.02
N SER A 63 -11.75 -1.16 4.25
CA SER A 63 -10.47 -1.49 3.62
C SER A 63 -10.61 -1.61 2.11
N LEU A 64 -11.66 -2.27 1.60
CA LEU A 64 -11.92 -2.36 0.16
C LEU A 64 -12.21 -0.99 -0.44
N PHE A 65 -12.98 -0.15 0.25
CA PHE A 65 -13.28 1.21 -0.20
C PHE A 65 -12.01 2.07 -0.30
N LEU A 66 -11.15 2.01 0.72
CA LEU A 66 -9.88 2.73 0.73
C LEU A 66 -8.89 2.18 -0.32
N CYS A 67 -8.80 0.86 -0.49
CA CYS A 67 -8.02 0.24 -1.56
C CYS A 67 -8.49 0.71 -2.93
N TYR A 68 -9.80 0.80 -3.16
CA TYR A 68 -10.35 1.32 -4.42
C TYR A 68 -9.92 2.77 -4.68
N LEU A 69 -10.00 3.64 -3.66
CA LEU A 69 -9.58 5.04 -3.81
C LEU A 69 -8.07 5.17 -4.06
N LEU A 70 -7.24 4.40 -3.36
CA LEU A 70 -5.80 4.39 -3.55
C LEU A 70 -5.42 3.88 -4.95
N LEU A 71 -6.06 2.80 -5.40
CA LEU A 71 -5.83 2.25 -6.74
C LEU A 71 -6.27 3.23 -7.83
N LYS A 72 -7.42 3.88 -7.65
CA LYS A 72 -7.90 4.93 -8.55
C LYS A 72 -6.94 6.11 -8.63
N GLY A 73 -6.40 6.55 -7.48
CA GLY A 73 -5.39 7.61 -7.42
C GLY A 73 -4.09 7.22 -8.12
N TYR A 74 -3.65 5.97 -7.92
CA TYR A 74 -2.46 5.42 -8.58
C TYR A 74 -2.61 5.37 -10.11
N LEU A 75 -3.74 4.85 -10.61
CA LEU A 75 -4.00 4.77 -12.04
C LEU A 75 -4.04 6.15 -12.70
N ARG A 76 -4.68 7.13 -12.05
CA ARG A 76 -4.75 8.52 -12.55
C ARG A 76 -3.37 9.19 -12.56
N SER A 77 -2.58 9.00 -11.51
CA SER A 77 -1.21 9.55 -11.43
C SER A 77 -0.30 9.00 -12.53
N LYS A 78 -0.50 7.75 -12.93
CA LYS A 78 0.27 7.11 -14.01
C LYS A 78 -0.14 7.65 -15.39
N GLU A 79 -1.44 7.85 -15.62
CA GLU A 79 -1.97 8.49 -16.84
C GLU A 79 -1.43 9.91 -17.01
N ASP A 80 -1.35 10.69 -15.93
CA ASP A 80 -0.86 12.08 -15.96
C ASP A 80 0.67 12.15 -16.18
N GLN A 81 1.44 11.15 -15.71
CA GLN A 81 2.87 11.00 -15.99
C GLN A 81 3.14 10.64 -17.46
N GLU A 82 2.44 9.64 -18.01
CA GLU A 82 2.60 9.25 -19.43
C GLU A 82 2.29 10.41 -20.38
N LYS A 83 1.29 11.23 -20.05
CA LYS A 83 0.91 12.42 -20.85
C LYS A 83 1.92 13.57 -20.80
N SER A 84 2.71 13.65 -19.74
CA SER A 84 3.76 14.67 -19.58
C SER A 84 5.03 14.27 -20.34
N GLU A 85 5.39 12.98 -20.33
CA GLU A 85 6.53 12.44 -21.09
C GLU A 85 6.32 12.50 -22.61
N GLU A 86 5.07 12.38 -23.09
CA GLU A 86 4.74 12.50 -24.52
C GLU A 86 4.90 13.95 -25.03
N LYS A 87 4.66 14.96 -24.18
CA LYS A 87 4.87 16.37 -24.52
C LYS A 87 6.34 16.78 -24.55
N GLU A 88 7.17 16.18 -23.72
CA GLU A 88 8.62 16.46 -23.67
C GLU A 88 9.37 15.87 -24.88
N LYS A 89 8.87 14.78 -25.48
CA LYS A 89 9.46 14.19 -26.70
C LYS A 89 9.04 14.88 -28.00
N THR A 90 8.04 15.76 -27.97
CA THR A 90 7.48 16.42 -29.17
C THR A 90 7.86 17.91 -29.28
N THR A 91 8.65 18.44 -28.33
CA THR A 91 9.22 19.80 -28.34
C THR A 91 10.72 19.73 -28.56
#